data_AF-A0A8J2LCK4-F1
#
_entry.id   AF-A0A8J2LCK4-F1
#
_cell.length_a   1.000
_cell.length_b   1.000
_cell.length_c   1.000
_cell.angle_alpha   90.00
_cell.angle_beta   90.00
_cell.angle_gamma   90.00
#
_symmetry.space_group_name_H-M   'P 1'
#
loop_
_entity.id
_entity.type
_entity.pdbx_description
1 polymer ?
#
loop_
_entity_poly.entity_id
_entity_poly.type
_entity_poly.pdbx_seq_one_letter_code
_entity_poly.pdbx_strand_id
1 'polypeptide(L)'
;MTVTSDNFPACKGFTFFLIFGKLFGIVPYHGLLRKDPRGLHFRSKSPATYFSVVIIALLGFFNAIALLDVWKSRGSSVFGIIGAASPCVYISCSMAVYVFFLKKYELFFKAVNGWRAVNTNLHFVINNAKASRDCYLTVFGYLLGFIIVGVLFDAKLVDLRTNENGMFKENLELNVSHLEIYYHRNFEFGAHLLPYHPVSAVLITTFLKICWVAHYYLDIFLIIIFRPLEFQLKTLMQTARDHRLIFDNGSYFHTTKDLERKWWGKIAEDYEALAELVEQISVLVSPLVFLAFLVDLFLISIEINFWLSANNNAGLLSTAYSVVCVMYFVARMMSISVKAGNIHSYGKIIGRLILQHCPITLLAYLTPRIERIMELDKISLNGLGFFTITKSFALRVINVLLTVEVFLLQGKIIL
;
A
#
# COMPACT_ATOMS: atom_id res chain seq x y z
N MET A 1 -15.25 1.45 -35.40
CA MET A 1 -14.45 0.55 -34.53
C MET A 1 -15.04 0.58 -33.15
N THR A 2 -15.61 -0.56 -32.74
CA THR A 2 -16.26 -0.78 -31.45
C THR A 2 -15.24 -0.74 -30.32
N VAL A 3 -15.22 0.37 -29.58
CA VAL A 3 -14.46 0.50 -28.34
C VAL A 3 -15.19 -0.30 -27.26
N THR A 4 -14.83 -1.57 -27.11
CA THR A 4 -15.29 -2.41 -26.00
C THR A 4 -14.65 -1.92 -24.70
N SER A 5 -15.32 -2.24 -23.58
CA SER A 5 -15.05 -1.85 -22.19
C SER A 5 -13.69 -2.29 -21.61
N ASP A 6 -12.67 -2.54 -22.44
CA ASP A 6 -11.44 -3.24 -22.10
C ASP A 6 -10.22 -2.32 -21.89
N ASN A 7 -10.40 -0.99 -22.02
CA ASN A 7 -9.29 -0.02 -21.97
C ASN A 7 -9.06 0.59 -20.58
N PHE A 8 -9.33 -0.15 -19.50
CA PHE A 8 -8.68 0.10 -18.21
C PHE A 8 -7.83 -1.13 -17.89
N PRO A 9 -6.49 -1.04 -17.85
CA PRO A 9 -5.60 -2.20 -17.66
C PRO A 9 -5.76 -2.93 -16.29
N ALA A 10 -6.78 -2.58 -15.50
CA ALA A 10 -7.06 -3.14 -14.19
C ALA A 10 -8.46 -3.79 -14.04
N CYS A 11 -9.29 -3.84 -15.09
CA CYS A 11 -10.76 -3.86 -14.94
C CYS A 11 -11.42 -5.06 -14.23
N LYS A 12 -10.80 -6.25 -14.15
CA LYS A 12 -11.37 -7.35 -13.33
C LYS A 12 -10.77 -7.42 -11.93
N GLY A 13 -9.44 -7.43 -11.82
CA GLY A 13 -8.74 -7.50 -10.53
C GLY A 13 -8.97 -6.27 -9.65
N PHE A 14 -8.93 -5.07 -10.23
CA PHE A 14 -9.17 -3.82 -9.50
C PHE A 14 -10.64 -3.69 -9.05
N THR A 15 -11.58 -4.06 -9.91
CA THR A 15 -13.01 -4.05 -9.55
C THR A 15 -13.30 -5.05 -8.43
N PHE A 16 -12.76 -6.26 -8.52
CA PHE A 16 -12.84 -7.25 -7.45
C PHE A 16 -12.25 -6.70 -6.13
N PHE A 17 -11.10 -6.06 -6.21
CA PHE A 17 -10.46 -5.46 -5.06
C PHE A 17 -11.28 -4.31 -4.43
N LEU A 18 -11.87 -3.42 -5.23
CA LEU A 18 -12.78 -2.38 -4.73
C LEU A 18 -14.05 -2.96 -4.10
N ILE A 19 -14.58 -4.07 -4.64
CA ILE A 19 -15.71 -4.80 -4.03
C ILE A 19 -15.31 -5.38 -2.68
N PHE A 20 -14.11 -5.96 -2.57
CA PHE A 20 -13.56 -6.42 -1.30
C PHE A 20 -13.46 -5.27 -0.30
N GLY A 21 -12.93 -4.10 -0.69
CA GLY A 21 -12.91 -2.90 0.16
C GLY A 21 -14.31 -2.43 0.59
N LYS A 22 -15.32 -2.58 -0.27
CA LYS A 22 -16.71 -2.24 0.05
C LYS A 22 -17.33 -3.19 1.09
N LEU A 23 -17.00 -4.49 1.04
CA LEU A 23 -17.48 -5.48 2.02
C LEU A 23 -17.08 -5.11 3.46
N PHE A 24 -15.87 -4.58 3.62
CA PHE A 24 -15.35 -4.12 4.91
C PHE A 24 -15.66 -2.65 5.21
N GLY A 25 -16.45 -1.97 4.37
CA GLY A 25 -16.82 -0.57 4.58
C GLY A 25 -15.69 0.44 4.38
N ILE A 26 -14.55 0.03 3.80
CA ILE A 26 -13.42 0.93 3.52
C ILE A 26 -13.78 1.85 2.35
N VAL A 27 -14.46 1.30 1.33
CA VAL A 27 -14.79 2.01 0.09
C VAL A 27 -16.30 2.21 -0.06
N PRO A 28 -16.84 3.42 0.25
CA PRO A 28 -18.27 3.70 0.17
C PRO A 28 -18.76 4.08 -1.25
N TYR A 29 -18.22 3.47 -2.30
CA TYR A 29 -18.52 3.83 -3.69
C TYR A 29 -19.66 2.99 -4.30
N HIS A 30 -20.40 3.60 -5.23
CA HIS A 30 -21.51 2.97 -5.96
C HIS A 30 -21.17 2.78 -7.42
N GLY A 31 -21.82 1.80 -8.06
CA GLY A 31 -21.64 1.50 -9.49
C GLY A 31 -20.43 0.64 -9.84
N LEU A 32 -19.75 0.04 -8.86
CA LEU A 32 -18.58 -0.83 -9.08
C LEU A 32 -18.85 -2.03 -10.01
N LEU A 33 -20.09 -2.54 -10.03
CA LEU A 33 -20.49 -3.70 -10.85
C LEU A 33 -21.12 -3.31 -12.20
N ARG A 34 -21.31 -2.02 -12.48
CA ARG A 34 -21.88 -1.60 -13.76
C ARG A 34 -20.82 -1.70 -14.85
N LYS A 35 -21.19 -2.31 -15.98
CA LYS A 35 -20.36 -2.34 -17.20
C LYS A 35 -20.03 -0.93 -17.70
N ASP A 36 -20.91 0.03 -17.41
CA ASP A 36 -20.70 1.42 -17.77
C ASP A 36 -19.78 2.15 -16.77
N PRO A 37 -18.60 2.61 -17.19
CA PRO A 37 -17.60 3.24 -16.31
C PRO A 37 -18.03 4.62 -15.78
N ARG A 38 -19.05 5.24 -16.40
CA ARG A 38 -19.72 6.48 -15.93
C ARG A 38 -20.62 6.25 -14.72
N GLY A 39 -20.84 4.99 -14.34
CA GLY A 39 -21.66 4.62 -13.20
C GLY A 39 -20.99 4.79 -11.84
N LEU A 40 -19.68 5.09 -11.77
CA LEU A 40 -18.97 5.26 -10.50
C LEU A 40 -19.30 6.62 -9.89
N HIS A 41 -20.06 6.61 -8.80
CA HIS A 41 -20.42 7.83 -8.08
C HIS A 41 -20.38 7.61 -6.57
N PHE A 42 -20.12 8.69 -5.85
CA PHE A 42 -20.27 8.75 -4.41
C PHE A 42 -21.66 9.28 -4.09
N ARG A 43 -22.35 8.65 -3.14
CA ARG A 43 -23.65 9.10 -2.65
C ARG A 43 -23.59 9.19 -1.13
N SER A 44 -23.62 10.41 -0.59
CA SER A 44 -23.49 10.66 0.84
C SER A 44 -24.58 9.98 1.68
N LYS A 45 -25.78 9.79 1.10
CA LYS A 45 -26.90 9.06 1.71
C LYS A 45 -27.01 7.66 1.10
N SER A 46 -26.11 6.77 1.47
CA SER A 46 -26.10 5.38 1.02
C SER A 46 -25.82 4.42 2.18
N PRO A 47 -26.29 3.16 2.12
CA PRO A 47 -26.04 2.18 3.19
C PRO A 47 -24.55 1.88 3.36
N ALA A 48 -23.77 1.92 2.27
CA ALA A 48 -22.32 1.73 2.34
C ALA A 48 -21.63 2.90 3.06
N THR A 49 -22.06 4.15 2.80
CA THR A 49 -21.55 5.33 3.52
C THR A 49 -21.92 5.29 5.00
N TYR A 50 -23.15 4.88 5.32
CA TYR A 50 -23.58 4.71 6.72
C TYR A 50 -22.71 3.66 7.44
N PHE A 51 -22.46 2.52 6.79
CA PHE A 51 -21.59 1.48 7.33
C PHE A 51 -20.18 1.98 7.60
N SER A 52 -19.56 2.71 6.65
CA SER A 52 -18.24 3.34 6.85
C SER A 52 -18.24 4.32 8.03
N VAL A 53 -19.27 5.15 8.17
CA VAL A 53 -19.38 6.14 9.26
C VAL A 53 -19.52 5.46 10.61
N VAL A 54 -20.30 4.39 10.70
CA VAL A 54 -20.42 3.59 11.93
C VAL A 54 -19.07 2.98 12.32
N ILE A 55 -18.32 2.42 11.35
CA ILE A 55 -16.97 1.89 11.62
C ILE A 55 -16.03 3.00 12.09
N ILE A 56 -16.04 4.18 11.45
CA ILE A 56 -15.22 5.33 11.89
C ILE A 56 -15.58 5.76 13.32
N ALA A 57 -16.87 5.80 13.67
CA ALA A 57 -17.31 6.14 15.02
C ALA A 57 -16.81 5.12 16.06
N LEU A 58 -16.90 3.82 15.73
CA LEU A 58 -16.36 2.75 16.58
C LEU A 58 -14.83 2.85 16.72
N LEU A 59 -14.11 3.08 15.62
CA LEU A 59 -12.66 3.33 15.63
C LEU A 59 -12.32 4.52 16.52
N GLY A 60 -13.05 5.63 16.42
CA GLY A 60 -12.86 6.80 17.27
C GLY A 60 -13.08 6.49 18.76
N PHE A 61 -14.12 5.74 19.09
CA PHE A 61 -14.41 5.34 20.47
C PHE A 61 -13.30 4.46 21.06
N PHE A 62 -12.90 3.39 20.36
CA PHE A 62 -11.83 2.51 20.84
C PHE A 62 -10.46 3.20 20.86
N ASN A 63 -10.21 4.12 19.92
CA ASN A 63 -8.99 4.92 19.94
C ASN A 63 -8.94 5.86 21.15
N ALA A 64 -10.07 6.44 21.55
CA ALA A 64 -10.15 7.25 22.77
C ALA A 64 -9.84 6.42 24.01
N ILE A 65 -10.32 5.18 24.10
CA ILE A 65 -9.99 4.25 25.19
C ILE A 65 -8.49 3.94 25.19
N ALA A 66 -7.90 3.60 24.03
CA ALA A 66 -6.47 3.33 23.93
C ALA A 66 -5.62 4.56 24.32
N LEU A 67 -6.04 5.77 23.96
CA LEU A 67 -5.37 7.01 24.39
C LEU A 67 -5.43 7.23 25.90
N LEU A 68 -6.57 6.92 26.54
CA LEU A 68 -6.70 6.99 27.99
C LEU A 68 -5.76 5.98 28.68
N ASP A 69 -5.58 4.81 28.09
CA ASP A 69 -4.66 3.78 28.62
C ASP A 69 -3.19 4.22 28.52
N VAL A 70 -2.79 4.82 27.40
CA VAL A 70 -1.47 5.48 27.25
C VAL A 70 -1.28 6.57 28.29
N TRP A 71 -2.32 7.38 28.53
CA TRP A 71 -2.25 8.47 29.50
C TRP A 71 -2.09 7.97 30.94
N LYS A 72 -2.78 6.88 31.30
CA LYS A 72 -2.62 6.22 32.60
C LYS A 72 -1.23 5.58 32.75
N SER A 73 -0.66 5.09 31.66
CA SER A 73 0.66 4.43 31.64
C SER A 73 1.84 5.41 31.69
N ARG A 74 1.61 6.73 31.84
CA ARG A 74 2.64 7.78 31.80
C ARG A 74 3.73 7.70 32.90
N GLY A 75 3.57 6.80 33.87
CA GLY A 75 4.57 6.51 34.91
C GLY A 75 5.13 5.08 34.91
N SER A 76 4.76 4.24 33.93
CA SER A 76 5.23 2.86 33.85
C SER A 76 6.62 2.75 33.18
N SER A 77 7.18 1.54 33.14
CA SER A 77 8.37 1.25 32.34
C SER A 77 8.16 1.62 30.87
N VAL A 78 9.25 1.88 30.15
CA VAL A 78 9.24 2.20 28.70
C VAL A 78 8.47 1.14 27.91
N PHE A 79 8.61 -0.14 28.27
CA PHE A 79 7.88 -1.24 27.64
C PHE A 79 6.37 -1.21 27.91
N GLY A 80 5.93 -0.78 29.10
CA GLY A 80 4.51 -0.59 29.41
C GLY A 80 3.87 0.51 28.55
N ILE A 81 4.59 1.62 28.34
CA ILE A 81 4.14 2.71 27.48
C ILE A 81 4.02 2.25 26.02
N ILE A 82 5.00 1.49 25.52
CA ILE A 82 4.96 0.94 24.15
C ILE A 82 3.78 -0.03 23.97
N GLY A 83 3.53 -0.89 24.98
CA GLY A 83 2.38 -1.80 24.99
C GLY A 83 1.05 -1.06 24.89
N ALA A 84 0.84 -0.05 25.73
CA ALA A 84 -0.37 0.77 25.73
C ALA A 84 -0.53 1.60 24.44
N ALA A 85 0.58 2.08 23.86
CA ALA A 85 0.57 2.91 22.66
C ALA A 85 0.29 2.12 21.37
N SER A 86 0.60 0.82 21.33
CA SER A 86 0.46 0.00 20.13
C SER A 86 -0.97 -0.07 19.58
N PRO A 87 -2.01 -0.39 20.39
CA PRO A 87 -3.40 -0.33 19.94
C PRO A 87 -3.80 1.06 19.44
N CYS A 88 -3.34 2.12 20.11
CA CYS A 88 -3.66 3.50 19.74
C CYS A 88 -3.13 3.84 18.34
N VAL A 89 -1.84 3.57 18.06
CA VAL A 89 -1.22 3.83 16.75
C VAL A 89 -1.96 3.05 15.66
N TYR A 90 -2.24 1.78 15.93
CA TYR A 90 -2.87 0.87 14.98
C TYR A 90 -4.33 1.26 14.64
N ILE A 91 -5.14 1.58 15.64
CA ILE A 91 -6.53 2.01 15.45
C ILE A 91 -6.58 3.39 14.80
N SER A 92 -5.69 4.31 15.21
CA SER A 92 -5.58 5.65 14.61
C SER A 92 -5.26 5.58 13.11
N CYS A 93 -4.32 4.72 12.72
CA CYS A 93 -3.97 4.54 11.32
C CYS A 93 -5.11 3.91 10.51
N SER A 94 -5.79 2.91 11.08
CA SER A 94 -7.01 2.34 10.47
C SER A 94 -8.05 3.42 10.21
N MET A 95 -8.34 4.24 11.22
CA MET A 95 -9.30 5.35 11.12
C MET A 95 -8.92 6.32 9.99
N ALA A 96 -7.64 6.65 9.86
CA ALA A 96 -7.15 7.51 8.78
C ALA A 96 -7.43 6.92 7.38
N VAL A 97 -7.31 5.60 7.20
CA VAL A 97 -7.68 4.92 5.93
C VAL A 97 -9.16 5.12 5.59
N TYR A 98 -10.07 4.85 6.54
CA TYR A 98 -11.51 5.02 6.32
C TYR A 98 -11.87 6.48 6.03
N VAL A 99 -11.32 7.42 6.81
CA VAL A 99 -11.55 8.86 6.60
C VAL A 99 -11.04 9.31 5.25
N PHE A 100 -9.90 8.79 4.79
CA PHE A 100 -9.36 9.10 3.47
C PHE A 100 -10.33 8.70 2.35
N PHE A 101 -10.77 7.44 2.30
CA PHE A 101 -11.67 6.96 1.25
C PHE A 101 -13.06 7.60 1.32
N LEU A 102 -13.49 8.01 2.52
CA LEU A 102 -14.75 8.74 2.69
C LEU A 102 -14.66 10.20 2.21
N LYS A 103 -13.56 10.92 2.50
CA LYS A 103 -13.43 12.36 2.20
C LYS A 103 -12.77 12.67 0.85
N LYS A 104 -11.90 11.80 0.34
CA LYS A 104 -11.09 12.05 -0.87
C LYS A 104 -11.61 11.32 -2.12
N TYR A 105 -12.89 10.97 -2.14
CA TYR A 105 -13.53 10.30 -3.28
C TYR A 105 -13.40 11.09 -4.60
N GLU A 106 -13.41 12.42 -4.54
CA GLU A 106 -13.28 13.28 -5.73
C GLU A 106 -11.90 13.17 -6.38
N LEU A 107 -10.84 13.14 -5.57
CA LEU A 107 -9.48 12.90 -6.06
C LEU A 107 -9.36 11.52 -6.67
N PHE A 108 -9.99 10.52 -6.05
CA PHE A 108 -9.99 9.15 -6.58
C PHE A 108 -10.69 9.08 -7.94
N PHE A 109 -11.87 9.71 -8.09
CA PHE A 109 -12.58 9.74 -9.36
C PHE A 109 -11.84 10.56 -10.42
N LYS A 110 -11.21 11.68 -10.03
CA LYS A 110 -10.36 12.47 -10.93
C LYS A 110 -9.20 11.61 -11.46
N ALA A 111 -8.50 10.87 -10.60
CA ALA A 111 -7.42 9.98 -11.00
C ALA A 111 -7.89 8.84 -11.93
N VAL A 112 -9.03 8.21 -11.62
CA VAL A 112 -9.61 7.15 -12.47
C VAL A 112 -10.04 7.70 -13.84
N ASN A 113 -10.60 8.90 -13.88
CA ASN A 113 -11.00 9.54 -15.14
C ASN A 113 -9.79 10.03 -15.95
N GLY A 114 -8.79 10.61 -15.29
CA GLY A 114 -7.51 10.99 -15.90
C GLY A 114 -6.82 9.79 -16.53
N TRP A 115 -6.80 8.66 -15.83
CA TRP A 115 -6.28 7.40 -16.36
C TRP A 115 -6.97 6.99 -17.67
N ARG A 116 -8.31 7.06 -17.69
CA ARG A 116 -9.09 6.70 -18.88
C ARG A 116 -8.75 7.62 -20.05
N ALA A 117 -8.71 8.93 -19.81
CA ALA A 117 -8.40 9.91 -20.84
C ALA A 117 -7.00 9.68 -21.43
N VAL A 118 -6.00 9.40 -20.59
CA VAL A 118 -4.65 9.07 -21.06
C VAL A 118 -4.67 7.76 -21.84
N ASN A 119 -5.28 6.69 -21.32
CA ASN A 119 -5.26 5.40 -21.99
C ASN A 119 -6.03 5.37 -23.33
N THR A 120 -7.00 6.28 -23.55
CA THR A 120 -7.66 6.44 -24.86
C THR A 120 -6.82 7.24 -25.86
N ASN A 121 -5.93 8.10 -25.38
CA ASN A 121 -5.18 9.05 -26.21
C ASN A 121 -3.73 8.61 -26.46
N LEU A 122 -3.24 7.58 -25.75
CA LEU A 122 -1.90 7.05 -25.94
C LEU A 122 -1.73 6.42 -27.33
N HIS A 123 -0.64 6.78 -28.01
CA HIS A 123 -0.30 6.21 -29.30
C HIS A 123 0.32 4.82 -29.19
N PHE A 124 1.08 4.56 -28.11
CA PHE A 124 1.77 3.29 -27.88
C PHE A 124 1.14 2.50 -26.73
N VAL A 125 -0.07 1.94 -26.97
CA VAL A 125 -0.74 1.03 -26.02
C VAL A 125 -0.34 -0.42 -26.32
N ILE A 126 0.31 -1.11 -25.38
CA ILE A 126 0.64 -2.53 -25.52
C ILE A 126 -0.43 -3.42 -24.88
N ASN A 127 -0.63 -4.58 -25.49
CA ASN A 127 -1.57 -5.64 -25.16
C ASN A 127 -1.69 -5.93 -23.64
N ASN A 128 -2.84 -5.57 -23.08
CA ASN A 128 -3.15 -5.54 -21.64
C ASN A 128 -3.24 -6.93 -20.95
N ALA A 129 -3.21 -8.02 -21.72
CA ALA A 129 -3.43 -9.37 -21.17
C ALA A 129 -2.36 -9.80 -20.16
N LYS A 130 -1.07 -9.53 -20.46
CA LYS A 130 0.04 -9.89 -19.57
C LYS A 130 0.07 -9.03 -18.30
N ALA A 131 -0.16 -7.72 -18.44
CA ALA A 131 -0.22 -6.79 -17.32
C ALA A 131 -1.40 -7.10 -16.37
N SER A 132 -2.58 -7.42 -16.93
CA SER A 132 -3.74 -7.82 -16.13
C SER A 132 -3.52 -9.14 -15.39
N ARG A 133 -2.86 -10.12 -16.02
CA ARG A 133 -2.52 -11.40 -15.39
C ARG A 133 -1.54 -11.20 -14.23
N ASP A 134 -0.47 -10.45 -14.46
CA ASP A 134 0.55 -10.20 -13.45
C ASP A 134 -0.01 -9.38 -12.27
N CYS A 135 -0.95 -8.46 -12.53
CA CYS A 135 -1.69 -7.74 -11.50
C CYS A 135 -2.54 -8.69 -10.65
N TYR A 136 -3.32 -9.58 -11.27
CA TYR A 136 -4.10 -10.58 -10.57
C TYR A 136 -3.24 -11.50 -9.71
N LEU A 137 -2.13 -12.00 -10.25
CA LEU A 137 -1.18 -12.85 -9.52
C LEU A 137 -0.57 -12.12 -8.32
N THR A 138 -0.26 -10.83 -8.47
CA THR A 138 0.26 -10.01 -7.38
C THR A 138 -0.78 -9.87 -6.26
N VAL A 139 -2.02 -9.51 -6.60
CA VAL A 139 -3.12 -9.37 -5.63
C VAL A 139 -3.41 -10.70 -4.94
N PHE A 140 -3.49 -11.79 -5.71
CA PHE A 140 -3.72 -13.13 -5.18
C PHE A 140 -2.59 -13.55 -4.23
N GLY A 141 -1.33 -13.29 -4.58
CA GLY A 141 -0.19 -13.60 -3.73
C GLY A 141 -0.22 -12.88 -2.38
N TYR A 142 -0.58 -11.58 -2.36
CA TYR A 142 -0.69 -10.85 -1.09
C TYR A 142 -1.90 -11.26 -0.26
N LEU A 143 -3.05 -11.54 -0.90
CA LEU A 143 -4.23 -12.05 -0.20
C LEU A 143 -3.98 -13.44 0.38
N LEU A 144 -3.28 -14.31 -0.34
CA LEU A 144 -2.86 -15.61 0.17
C LEU A 144 -1.92 -15.45 1.36
N GLY A 145 -0.92 -14.56 1.25
CA GLY A 145 -0.03 -14.24 2.36
C GLY A 145 -0.75 -13.69 3.59
N PHE A 146 -1.78 -12.85 3.40
CA PHE A 146 -2.65 -12.37 4.47
C PHE A 146 -3.35 -13.53 5.20
N ILE A 147 -3.92 -14.48 4.45
CA ILE A 147 -4.58 -15.65 5.03
C ILE A 147 -3.57 -16.50 5.81
N ILE A 148 -2.38 -16.74 5.24
CA ILE A 148 -1.32 -17.52 5.89
C ILE A 148 -0.89 -16.86 7.20
N VAL A 149 -0.60 -15.55 7.21
CA VAL A 149 -0.21 -14.82 8.41
C VAL A 149 -1.35 -14.85 9.45
N GLY A 150 -2.61 -14.75 9.02
CA GLY A 150 -3.79 -14.89 9.88
C GLY A 150 -3.90 -16.24 10.54
N VAL A 151 -3.75 -17.32 9.76
CA VAL A 151 -3.76 -18.68 10.29
C VAL A 151 -2.60 -18.92 11.25
N LEU A 152 -1.40 -18.42 10.93
CA LEU A 152 -0.24 -18.54 11.81
C LEU A 152 -0.41 -17.75 13.11
N PHE A 153 -1.08 -16.58 13.07
CA PHE A 153 -1.40 -15.81 14.26
C PHE A 153 -2.34 -16.58 15.19
N ASP A 154 -3.41 -17.13 14.62
CA ASP A 154 -4.37 -17.94 15.37
C ASP A 154 -3.69 -19.23 15.89
N ALA A 155 -2.80 -19.86 15.13
CA ALA A 155 -2.02 -21.03 15.57
C ALA A 155 -1.04 -20.70 16.71
N LYS A 156 -0.36 -19.54 16.67
CA LYS A 156 0.51 -19.07 17.76
C LYS A 156 -0.27 -18.85 19.05
N LEU A 157 -1.51 -18.36 18.96
CA LEU A 157 -2.38 -18.22 20.13
C LEU A 157 -2.76 -19.57 20.75
N VAL A 158 -2.89 -20.61 19.93
CA VAL A 158 -3.12 -21.98 20.41
C VAL A 158 -1.87 -22.56 21.09
N ASP A 159 -0.67 -22.36 20.55
CA ASP A 159 0.59 -22.88 21.13
C ASP A 159 0.97 -22.22 22.46
N LEU A 160 0.64 -20.93 22.63
CA LEU A 160 0.80 -20.25 23.92
C LEU A 160 -0.13 -20.79 25.01
N ARG A 161 -1.23 -21.44 24.64
CA ARG A 161 -2.11 -22.16 25.58
C ARG A 161 -1.46 -23.46 26.07
N THR A 162 -0.62 -24.09 25.25
CA THR A 162 0.00 -25.39 25.58
C THR A 162 1.33 -25.25 26.33
N ASN A 163 1.98 -24.09 26.29
CA ASN A 163 3.20 -23.78 27.03
C ASN A 163 2.89 -23.09 28.37
N GLU A 164 2.18 -23.80 29.27
CA GLU A 164 1.91 -23.38 30.65
C GLU A 164 3.15 -23.43 31.57
N ASN A 165 4.25 -22.75 31.23
CA ASN A 165 5.35 -22.55 32.20
C ASN A 165 6.04 -21.18 32.12
N GLY A 166 5.44 -20.18 31.47
CA GLY A 166 6.07 -18.87 31.41
C GLY A 166 5.10 -17.71 31.21
N MET A 167 4.76 -17.04 32.32
CA MET A 167 4.30 -15.64 32.41
C MET A 167 2.80 -15.33 32.40
N PHE A 168 1.89 -16.31 32.37
CA PHE A 168 0.50 -16.05 32.75
C PHE A 168 0.31 -16.33 34.24
N LYS A 169 -0.10 -15.28 34.98
CA LYS A 169 -0.43 -15.32 36.41
C LYS A 169 -1.24 -16.57 36.79
N GLU A 170 -0.87 -17.15 37.92
CA GLU A 170 -1.36 -18.36 38.61
C GLU A 170 -2.89 -18.44 38.91
N ASN A 171 -3.78 -17.78 38.16
CA ASN A 171 -5.22 -17.75 38.46
C ASN A 171 -6.16 -17.97 37.25
N LEU A 172 -5.65 -18.35 36.07
CA LEU A 172 -6.54 -18.77 34.97
C LEU A 172 -6.73 -20.29 35.02
N GLU A 173 -7.94 -20.71 35.38
CA GLU A 173 -8.36 -22.11 35.45
C GLU A 173 -8.09 -22.85 34.12
N LEU A 174 -7.76 -24.15 34.19
CA LEU A 174 -7.41 -25.02 33.05
C LEU A 174 -8.46 -25.14 31.91
N ASN A 175 -9.61 -24.44 31.99
CA ASN A 175 -10.73 -24.50 31.05
C ASN A 175 -11.00 -23.18 30.28
N VAL A 176 -10.01 -22.30 30.16
CA VAL A 176 -10.18 -21.01 29.46
C VAL A 176 -10.36 -21.20 27.95
N SER A 177 -11.39 -20.56 27.39
CA SER A 177 -11.71 -20.64 25.95
C SER A 177 -10.67 -19.90 25.11
N HIS A 178 -10.40 -20.36 23.88
CA HIS A 178 -9.51 -19.66 22.93
C HIS A 178 -9.90 -18.19 22.71
N LEU A 179 -11.21 -17.91 22.78
CA LEU A 179 -11.76 -16.58 22.64
C LEU A 179 -11.36 -15.65 23.80
N GLU A 180 -11.24 -16.19 25.01
CA GLU A 180 -10.88 -15.47 26.23
C GLU A 180 -9.39 -15.11 26.23
N ILE A 181 -8.53 -16.04 25.81
CA ILE A 181 -7.10 -15.78 25.61
C ILE A 181 -6.90 -14.68 24.56
N TYR A 182 -7.62 -14.77 23.43
CA TYR A 182 -7.58 -13.74 22.40
C TYR A 182 -8.00 -12.37 22.95
N TYR A 183 -9.09 -12.35 23.72
CA TYR A 183 -9.65 -11.15 24.33
C TYR A 183 -8.64 -10.45 25.24
N HIS A 184 -8.13 -11.16 26.25
CA HIS A 184 -7.21 -10.57 27.22
C HIS A 184 -5.91 -10.10 26.59
N ARG A 185 -5.41 -10.81 25.56
CA ARG A 185 -4.16 -10.43 24.89
C ARG A 185 -4.29 -9.21 23.98
N ASN A 186 -5.36 -9.14 23.17
CA ASN A 186 -5.50 -8.08 22.17
C ASN A 186 -6.30 -6.88 22.68
N PHE A 187 -7.03 -7.02 23.79
CA PHE A 187 -7.89 -6.00 24.38
C PHE A 187 -7.51 -5.71 25.85
N GLU A 188 -6.22 -5.81 26.19
CA GLU A 188 -5.73 -5.48 27.53
C GLU A 188 -6.09 -4.03 27.94
N PHE A 189 -5.87 -3.09 27.02
CA PHE A 189 -6.14 -1.64 27.21
C PHE A 189 -7.61 -1.30 27.53
N GLY A 190 -8.56 -2.18 27.19
CA GLY A 190 -9.99 -1.95 27.35
C GLY A 190 -10.66 -2.90 28.34
N ALA A 191 -9.93 -3.86 28.91
CA ALA A 191 -10.47 -4.91 29.78
C ALA A 191 -11.17 -4.36 31.05
N HIS A 192 -10.79 -3.17 31.51
CA HIS A 192 -11.45 -2.48 32.62
C HIS A 192 -12.84 -1.92 32.27
N LEU A 193 -13.09 -1.59 31.00
CA LEU A 193 -14.34 -0.98 30.55
C LEU A 193 -15.36 -2.04 30.14
N LEU A 194 -14.90 -3.09 29.45
CA LEU A 194 -15.70 -4.26 29.13
C LEU A 194 -15.08 -5.48 29.81
N PRO A 195 -15.70 -6.03 30.87
CA PRO A 195 -15.29 -7.33 31.38
C PRO A 195 -15.56 -8.40 30.30
N TYR A 196 -14.87 -9.53 30.43
CA TYR A 196 -15.01 -10.62 29.49
C TYR A 196 -16.45 -11.14 29.46
N HIS A 197 -17.04 -11.16 28.27
CA HIS A 197 -18.28 -11.84 27.95
C HIS A 197 -18.12 -12.44 26.55
N PRO A 198 -18.58 -13.68 26.28
CA PRO A 198 -18.32 -14.34 25.01
C PRO A 198 -18.80 -13.52 23.80
N VAL A 199 -19.95 -12.84 23.92
CA VAL A 199 -20.47 -11.96 22.87
C VAL A 199 -19.60 -10.71 22.67
N SER A 200 -19.14 -10.06 23.74
CA SER A 200 -18.28 -8.86 23.62
C SER A 200 -16.91 -9.23 23.04
N ALA A 201 -16.38 -10.38 23.42
CA ALA A 201 -15.12 -10.89 22.91
C ALA A 201 -15.19 -11.24 21.41
N VAL A 202 -16.28 -11.83 20.92
CA VAL A 202 -16.48 -12.02 19.47
C VAL A 202 -16.54 -10.69 18.73
N LEU A 203 -17.29 -9.70 19.26
CA LEU A 203 -17.42 -8.38 18.64
C LEU A 203 -16.08 -7.63 18.58
N ILE A 204 -15.33 -7.60 19.67
CA ILE A 204 -14.02 -6.93 19.75
C ILE A 204 -13.00 -7.63 18.84
N THR A 205 -12.98 -8.95 18.83
CA THR A 205 -12.12 -9.73 17.93
C THR A 205 -12.43 -9.42 16.46
N THR A 206 -13.71 -9.39 16.10
CA THR A 206 -14.14 -9.04 14.73
C THR A 206 -13.72 -7.62 14.38
N PHE A 207 -13.88 -6.68 15.31
CA PHE A 207 -13.49 -5.29 15.13
C PHE A 207 -11.98 -5.12 14.92
N LEU A 208 -11.14 -5.78 15.73
CA LEU A 208 -9.68 -5.73 15.56
C LEU A 208 -9.24 -6.37 14.23
N LYS A 209 -9.92 -7.43 13.79
CA LYS A 209 -9.70 -8.02 12.45
C LYS A 209 -10.09 -7.04 11.33
N ILE A 210 -11.13 -6.22 11.49
CA ILE A 210 -11.49 -5.16 10.52
C ILE A 210 -10.38 -4.11 10.41
N CYS A 211 -9.78 -3.69 11.54
CA CYS A 211 -8.60 -2.81 11.53
C CYS A 211 -7.46 -3.44 10.73
N TRP A 212 -7.24 -4.75 10.90
CA TRP A 212 -6.21 -5.47 10.17
C TRP A 212 -6.44 -5.49 8.67
N VAL A 213 -7.66 -5.79 8.25
CA VAL A 213 -8.05 -5.76 6.84
C VAL A 213 -7.85 -4.36 6.25
N ALA A 214 -8.12 -3.28 7.00
CA ALA A 214 -7.95 -1.92 6.50
C ALA A 214 -6.49 -1.58 6.12
N HIS A 215 -5.51 -2.01 6.92
CA HIS A 215 -4.10 -1.81 6.60
C HIS A 215 -3.65 -2.65 5.42
N TYR A 216 -4.05 -3.91 5.37
CA TYR A 216 -3.74 -4.78 4.22
C TYR A 216 -4.34 -4.26 2.93
N TYR A 217 -5.55 -3.72 3.02
CA TYR A 217 -6.21 -3.08 1.90
C TYR A 217 -5.41 -1.86 1.42
N LEU A 218 -4.88 -1.04 2.32
CA LEU A 218 -4.05 0.12 1.97
C LEU A 218 -2.84 -0.28 1.11
N ASP A 219 -2.06 -1.27 1.56
CA ASP A 219 -0.84 -1.69 0.88
C ASP A 219 -1.11 -2.28 -0.51
N ILE A 220 -2.11 -3.17 -0.59
CA ILE A 220 -2.51 -3.79 -1.84
C ILE A 220 -3.09 -2.73 -2.80
N PHE A 221 -3.85 -1.76 -2.28
CA PHE A 221 -4.37 -0.65 -3.09
C PHE A 221 -3.24 0.13 -3.76
N LEU A 222 -2.20 0.51 -3.02
CA LEU A 222 -1.04 1.22 -3.56
C LEU A 222 -0.33 0.39 -4.64
N ILE A 223 -0.13 -0.91 -4.40
CA ILE A 223 0.49 -1.82 -5.37
C ILE A 223 -0.32 -1.90 -6.67
N ILE A 224 -1.65 -1.99 -6.58
CA ILE A 224 -2.53 -2.07 -7.75
C ILE A 224 -2.53 -0.76 -8.54
N ILE A 225 -2.42 0.39 -7.88
CA ILE A 225 -2.35 1.70 -8.57
C ILE A 225 -0.98 1.90 -9.23
N PHE A 226 0.12 1.55 -8.55
CA PHE A 226 1.47 1.76 -9.09
C PHE A 226 1.83 0.81 -10.21
N ARG A 227 1.29 -0.42 -10.21
CA ARG A 227 1.70 -1.44 -11.17
C ARG A 227 1.35 -1.11 -12.63
N PRO A 228 0.13 -0.66 -12.98
CA PRO A 228 -0.19 -0.22 -14.33
C PRO A 228 0.64 0.99 -14.78
N LEU A 229 0.93 1.93 -13.88
CA LEU A 229 1.79 3.09 -14.18
C LEU A 229 3.20 2.66 -14.55
N GLU A 230 3.78 1.82 -13.69
CA GLU A 230 5.10 1.22 -13.89
C GLU A 230 5.14 0.50 -15.25
N PHE A 231 4.10 -0.26 -15.58
CA PHE A 231 4.02 -1.00 -16.83
C PHE A 231 3.98 -0.07 -18.06
N GLN A 232 3.10 0.94 -18.05
CA GLN A 232 2.99 1.90 -19.17
C GLN A 232 4.28 2.68 -19.39
N LEU A 233 4.91 3.17 -18.31
CA LEU A 233 6.20 3.87 -18.41
C LEU A 233 7.33 2.94 -18.87
N LYS A 234 7.38 1.70 -18.36
CA LYS A 234 8.37 0.72 -18.82
C LYS A 234 8.23 0.44 -20.32
N THR A 235 7.00 0.28 -20.78
CA THR A 235 6.68 0.07 -22.18
C THR A 235 7.14 1.24 -23.05
N LEU A 236 6.77 2.47 -22.69
CA LEU A 236 7.18 3.66 -23.44
C LEU A 236 8.72 3.78 -23.49
N MET A 237 9.40 3.48 -22.38
CA MET A 237 10.86 3.42 -22.32
C MET A 237 11.45 2.36 -23.25
N GLN A 238 10.86 1.16 -23.33
CA GLN A 238 11.33 0.09 -24.21
C GLN A 238 11.15 0.49 -25.68
N THR A 239 9.96 0.99 -26.04
CA THR A 239 9.69 1.49 -27.40
C THR A 239 10.64 2.62 -27.80
N ALA A 240 10.94 3.55 -26.88
CA ALA A 240 11.94 4.60 -27.06
C ALA A 240 13.34 4.05 -27.37
N ARG A 241 13.76 3.01 -26.64
CA ARG A 241 15.08 2.38 -26.80
C ARG A 241 15.19 1.52 -28.06
N ASP A 242 14.16 0.74 -28.36
CA ASP A 242 14.18 -0.18 -29.49
C ASP A 242 14.24 0.60 -30.81
N HIS A 243 13.48 1.69 -30.93
CA HIS A 243 13.57 2.58 -32.10
C HIS A 243 14.97 3.18 -32.25
N ARG A 244 15.61 3.58 -31.14
CA ARG A 244 16.99 4.06 -31.16
C ARG A 244 17.96 2.99 -31.66
N LEU A 245 17.89 1.77 -31.13
CA LEU A 245 18.79 0.68 -31.54
C LEU A 245 18.66 0.37 -33.04
N ILE A 246 17.44 0.44 -33.56
CA ILE A 246 17.16 0.24 -34.99
C ILE A 246 17.79 1.36 -35.85
N PHE A 247 17.78 2.60 -35.36
CA PHE A 247 18.38 3.74 -36.05
C PHE A 247 19.92 3.73 -36.00
N ASP A 248 20.50 3.48 -34.81
CA ASP A 248 21.96 3.42 -34.62
C ASP A 248 22.58 2.26 -35.44
N ASN A 249 21.85 1.16 -35.67
CA ASN A 249 22.30 0.01 -36.47
C ASN A 249 22.15 0.19 -37.99
N GLY A 250 21.78 1.38 -38.49
CA GLY A 250 21.79 1.71 -39.92
C GLY A 250 20.77 0.96 -40.79
N SER A 251 19.82 0.23 -40.19
CA SER A 251 18.86 -0.64 -40.89
C SER A 251 17.80 0.11 -41.72
N TYR A 252 17.71 1.45 -41.62
CA TYR A 252 16.73 2.25 -42.34
C TYR A 252 17.40 3.40 -43.11
N PHE A 253 17.98 3.07 -44.25
CA PHE A 253 18.59 4.03 -45.18
C PHE A 253 17.56 4.99 -45.87
N HIS A 254 16.27 4.90 -45.54
CA HIS A 254 15.18 5.66 -46.19
C HIS A 254 14.10 6.22 -45.25
N THR A 255 14.31 6.23 -43.93
CA THR A 255 13.39 6.98 -43.06
C THR A 255 13.66 8.46 -43.22
N THR A 256 12.72 9.19 -43.83
CA THR A 256 12.80 10.65 -43.95
C THR A 256 12.91 11.27 -42.56
N LYS A 257 13.77 12.29 -42.39
CA LYS A 257 13.95 13.03 -41.12
C LYS A 257 12.61 13.51 -40.53
N ASP A 258 11.61 13.74 -41.37
CA ASP A 258 10.26 14.12 -40.99
C ASP A 258 9.47 12.99 -40.29
N LEU A 259 9.68 11.73 -40.65
CA LEU A 259 9.02 10.59 -40.01
C LEU A 259 9.58 10.37 -38.60
N GLU A 260 10.90 10.46 -38.45
CA GLU A 260 11.58 10.40 -37.16
C GLU A 260 11.12 11.54 -36.24
N ARG A 261 11.03 12.77 -36.78
CA ARG A 261 10.52 13.93 -36.04
C ARG A 261 9.08 13.71 -35.54
N LYS A 262 8.19 13.18 -36.38
CA LYS A 262 6.81 12.85 -36.00
C LYS A 262 6.76 11.74 -34.94
N TRP A 263 7.67 10.78 -35.02
CA TRP A 263 7.73 9.67 -34.07
C TRP A 263 8.16 10.13 -32.67
N TRP A 264 9.24 10.90 -32.55
CA TRP A 264 9.67 11.48 -31.28
C TRP A 264 8.63 12.44 -30.70
N GLY A 265 7.90 13.17 -31.55
CA GLY A 265 6.75 13.98 -31.12
C GLY A 265 5.67 13.16 -30.40
N LYS A 266 5.29 12.01 -30.96
CA LYS A 266 4.31 11.11 -30.32
C LYS A 266 4.80 10.55 -28.99
N ILE A 267 6.08 10.19 -28.89
CA ILE A 267 6.68 9.73 -27.62
C ILE A 267 6.65 10.83 -26.56
N ALA A 268 6.96 12.08 -26.95
CA ALA A 268 6.91 13.21 -26.04
C ALA A 268 5.49 13.54 -25.57
N GLU A 269 4.50 13.45 -26.46
CA GLU A 269 3.07 13.61 -26.12
C GLU A 269 2.59 12.51 -25.15
N ASP A 270 2.90 11.25 -25.45
CA ASP A 270 2.56 10.12 -24.59
C ASP A 270 3.25 10.23 -23.22
N TYR A 271 4.51 10.69 -23.18
CA TYR A 271 5.24 10.95 -21.94
C TYR A 271 4.61 12.05 -21.11
N GLU A 272 4.22 13.17 -21.72
CA GLU A 272 3.58 14.29 -21.03
C GLU A 272 2.23 13.86 -20.41
N ALA A 273 1.42 13.13 -21.18
CA ALA A 273 0.15 12.59 -20.70
C ALA A 273 0.35 11.63 -19.49
N LEU A 274 1.37 10.78 -19.54
CA LEU A 274 1.72 9.90 -18.42
C LEU A 274 2.29 10.67 -17.22
N ALA A 275 3.08 11.72 -17.45
CA ALA A 275 3.62 12.55 -16.38
C ALA A 275 2.51 13.29 -15.62
N GLU A 276 1.54 13.87 -16.34
CA GLU A 276 0.37 14.51 -15.74
C GLU A 276 -0.46 13.51 -14.94
N LEU A 277 -0.65 12.29 -15.47
CA LEU A 277 -1.34 11.23 -14.75
C LEU A 277 -0.63 10.81 -13.46
N VAL A 278 0.70 10.68 -13.50
CA VAL A 278 1.52 10.38 -12.31
C VAL A 278 1.38 11.49 -11.28
N GLU A 279 1.36 12.76 -11.69
CA GLU A 279 1.15 13.90 -10.78
C GLU A 279 -0.22 13.85 -10.11
N GLN A 280 -1.29 13.61 -10.89
CA GLN A 280 -2.65 13.46 -10.36
C GLN A 280 -2.76 12.29 -9.36
N ILE A 281 -2.11 11.17 -9.67
CA ILE A 281 -2.07 10.00 -8.79
C ILE A 281 -1.20 10.25 -7.57
N SER A 282 -0.09 10.97 -7.70
CA SER A 282 0.79 11.35 -6.59
C SER A 282 0.00 12.14 -5.55
N VAL A 283 -0.79 13.14 -5.96
CA VAL A 283 -1.65 13.92 -5.05
C VAL A 283 -2.65 13.04 -4.30
N LEU A 284 -3.23 12.03 -4.97
CA LEU A 284 -4.15 11.08 -4.36
C LEU A 284 -3.42 10.16 -3.35
N VAL A 285 -2.35 9.52 -3.78
CA VAL A 285 -1.69 8.43 -3.01
C VAL A 285 -0.73 8.95 -1.95
N SER A 286 -0.34 10.22 -1.99
CA SER A 286 0.64 10.81 -1.08
C SER A 286 0.37 10.58 0.42
N PRO A 287 -0.84 10.90 0.95
CA PRO A 287 -1.19 10.57 2.34
C PRO A 287 -1.24 9.06 2.61
N LEU A 288 -1.66 8.27 1.63
CA LEU A 288 -1.78 6.82 1.76
C LEU A 288 -0.42 6.14 1.84
N VAL A 289 0.53 6.58 1.01
CA VAL A 289 1.94 6.17 1.05
C VAL A 289 2.52 6.46 2.41
N PHE A 290 2.37 7.69 2.92
CA PHE A 290 2.90 8.05 4.23
C PHE A 290 2.36 7.12 5.32
N LEU A 291 1.05 6.88 5.30
CA LEU A 291 0.38 6.02 6.27
C LEU A 291 0.84 4.55 6.17
N ALA A 292 0.99 4.02 4.96
CA ALA A 292 1.46 2.65 4.73
C ALA A 292 2.87 2.44 5.31
N PHE A 293 3.80 3.35 4.99
CA PHE A 293 5.17 3.29 5.51
C PHE A 293 5.24 3.45 7.03
N LEU A 294 4.41 4.33 7.61
CA LEU A 294 4.35 4.53 9.06
C LEU A 294 3.89 3.25 9.78
N VAL A 295 2.82 2.63 9.28
CA VAL A 295 2.26 1.42 9.87
C VAL A 295 3.19 0.23 9.68
N ASP A 296 3.71 0.00 8.47
CA ASP A 296 4.62 -1.12 8.20
C ASP A 296 5.88 -1.02 9.07
N LEU A 297 6.49 0.17 9.18
CA LEU A 297 7.67 0.37 10.02
C LEU A 297 7.36 0.13 11.50
N PHE A 298 6.20 0.58 11.97
CA PHE A 298 5.75 0.35 13.34
C PHE A 298 5.55 -1.15 13.64
N LEU A 299 4.86 -1.87 12.75
CA LEU A 299 4.60 -3.30 12.89
C LEU A 299 5.90 -4.13 12.81
N ILE A 300 6.79 -3.82 11.88
CA ILE A 300 8.10 -4.48 11.79
C ILE A 300 8.87 -4.29 13.09
N SER A 301 8.86 -3.09 13.67
CA SER A 301 9.56 -2.80 14.93
C SER A 301 9.02 -3.64 16.10
N ILE A 302 7.69 -3.80 16.20
CA ILE A 302 7.06 -4.64 17.24
C ILE A 302 7.41 -6.11 17.03
N GLU A 303 7.31 -6.62 15.81
CA GLU A 303 7.55 -8.04 15.52
C GLU A 303 9.04 -8.41 15.68
N ILE A 304 9.97 -7.52 15.34
CA ILE A 304 11.41 -7.71 15.63
C ILE A 304 11.63 -7.81 17.13
N ASN A 305 11.04 -6.91 17.93
CA ASN A 305 11.17 -6.98 19.38
C ASN A 305 10.61 -8.30 19.95
N PHE A 306 9.48 -8.76 19.41
CA PHE A 306 8.88 -10.03 19.79
C PHE A 306 9.76 -11.23 19.39
N TRP A 307 10.29 -11.25 18.16
CA TRP A 307 11.21 -12.29 17.68
C TRP A 307 12.45 -12.39 18.57
N LEU A 308 13.07 -11.25 18.89
CA LEU A 308 14.21 -11.18 19.81
C LEU A 308 13.86 -11.64 21.23
N SER A 309 12.61 -11.48 21.67
CA SER A 309 12.17 -11.92 23.00
C SER A 309 11.84 -13.40 23.05
N ALA A 310 11.36 -13.95 21.93
CA ALA A 310 10.99 -15.35 21.80
C ALA A 310 12.21 -16.28 21.85
N ASN A 311 13.38 -15.82 21.38
CA ASN A 311 14.57 -16.66 21.28
C ASN A 311 15.13 -17.15 22.63
N ASN A 312 14.72 -16.55 23.75
CA ASN A 312 15.19 -16.94 25.07
C ASN A 312 14.40 -18.08 25.73
N ASN A 313 13.14 -18.37 25.31
CA ASN A 313 12.29 -19.41 25.95
C ASN A 313 11.05 -19.87 25.12
N ALA A 314 10.92 -19.51 23.83
CA ALA A 314 9.69 -19.80 23.07
C ALA A 314 9.74 -21.08 22.23
N GLY A 315 8.58 -21.71 22.04
CA GLY A 315 8.38 -22.83 21.13
C GLY A 315 8.70 -22.49 19.67
N LEU A 316 9.10 -23.50 18.89
CA LEU A 316 9.51 -23.38 17.49
C LEU A 316 8.45 -22.67 16.62
N LEU A 317 7.17 -22.84 16.93
CA LEU A 317 6.06 -22.19 16.22
C LEU A 317 6.05 -20.66 16.42
N SER A 318 6.32 -20.19 17.64
CA SER A 318 6.35 -18.75 17.96
C SER A 318 7.49 -18.03 17.23
N THR A 319 8.66 -18.66 17.16
CA THR A 319 9.81 -18.14 16.41
C THR A 319 9.53 -18.14 14.91
N ALA A 320 9.00 -19.25 14.37
CA ALA A 320 8.63 -19.34 12.95
C ALA A 320 7.58 -18.29 12.55
N TYR A 321 6.53 -18.10 13.36
CA TYR A 321 5.52 -17.06 13.16
C TYR A 321 6.16 -15.68 13.02
N SER A 322 7.06 -15.33 13.94
CA SER A 322 7.60 -13.98 14.03
C SER A 322 8.49 -13.66 12.84
N VAL A 323 9.32 -14.63 12.41
CA VAL A 323 10.14 -14.52 11.20
C VAL A 323 9.28 -14.37 9.95
N VAL A 324 8.22 -15.19 9.81
CA VAL A 324 7.32 -15.11 8.66
C VAL A 324 6.61 -13.75 8.60
N CYS A 325 6.17 -13.22 9.74
CA CYS A 325 5.51 -11.92 9.82
C CYS A 325 6.45 -10.76 9.44
N VAL A 326 7.67 -10.74 10.01
CA VAL A 326 8.67 -9.72 9.65
C VAL A 326 8.98 -9.77 8.16
N MET A 327 9.26 -10.96 7.62
CA MET A 327 9.55 -11.14 6.20
C MET A 327 8.39 -10.68 5.32
N TYR A 328 7.16 -10.98 5.73
CA TYR A 328 5.96 -10.58 5.00
C TYR A 328 5.78 -9.05 5.01
N PHE A 329 5.89 -8.39 6.16
CA PHE A 329 5.79 -6.93 6.27
C PHE A 329 6.89 -6.21 5.48
N VAL A 330 8.14 -6.67 5.59
CA VAL A 330 9.26 -6.14 4.80
C VAL A 330 9.01 -6.32 3.30
N ALA A 331 8.55 -7.50 2.87
CA ALA A 331 8.27 -7.78 1.46
C ALA A 331 7.20 -6.83 0.88
N ARG A 332 6.15 -6.50 1.65
CA ARG A 332 5.11 -5.54 1.23
C ARG A 332 5.67 -4.13 1.08
N MET A 333 6.34 -3.63 2.12
CA MET A 333 6.95 -2.30 2.13
C MET A 333 7.95 -2.13 0.98
N MET A 334 8.78 -3.15 0.75
CA MET A 334 9.71 -3.18 -0.38
C MET A 334 9.02 -3.22 -1.73
N SER A 335 7.89 -3.92 -1.86
CA SER A 335 7.16 -4.00 -3.12
C SER A 335 6.52 -2.68 -3.51
N ILE A 336 5.97 -1.93 -2.54
CA ILE A 336 5.51 -0.55 -2.74
C ILE A 336 6.69 0.33 -3.15
N SER A 337 7.80 0.25 -2.42
CA SER A 337 9.01 1.04 -2.65
C SER A 337 9.61 0.82 -4.03
N VAL A 338 9.75 -0.44 -4.46
CA VAL A 338 10.34 -0.80 -5.76
C VAL A 338 9.47 -0.36 -6.91
N LYS A 339 8.14 -0.56 -6.84
CA LYS A 339 7.21 -0.13 -7.90
C LYS A 339 7.22 1.38 -8.08
N ALA A 340 7.13 2.12 -6.98
CA ALA A 340 7.20 3.58 -7.01
C ALA A 340 8.59 4.09 -7.47
N GLY A 341 9.67 3.46 -7.01
CA GLY A 341 11.03 3.78 -7.45
C GLY A 341 11.28 3.48 -8.94
N ASN A 342 10.63 2.46 -9.50
CA ASN A 342 10.67 2.14 -10.92
C ASN A 342 9.94 3.19 -11.76
N ILE A 343 8.77 3.69 -11.31
CA ILE A 343 8.05 4.80 -11.96
C ILE A 343 8.99 6.01 -12.11
N HIS A 344 9.64 6.42 -11.02
CA HIS A 344 10.60 7.53 -11.05
C HIS A 344 11.78 7.25 -11.99
N SER A 345 12.36 6.05 -11.92
CA SER A 345 13.51 5.67 -12.76
C SER A 345 13.17 5.68 -14.25
N TYR A 346 12.03 5.11 -14.65
CA TYR A 346 11.59 5.07 -16.04
C TYR A 346 11.24 6.47 -16.55
N GLY A 347 10.53 7.27 -15.75
CA GLY A 347 10.25 8.67 -16.08
C GLY A 347 11.50 9.48 -16.38
N LYS A 348 12.56 9.32 -15.56
CA LYS A 348 13.85 9.99 -15.75
C LYS A 348 14.62 9.51 -16.98
N ILE A 349 14.59 8.21 -17.27
CA ILE A 349 15.26 7.65 -18.46
C ILE A 349 14.58 8.15 -19.74
N ILE A 350 13.26 8.16 -19.80
CA ILE A 350 12.50 8.63 -20.98
C ILE A 350 12.77 10.12 -21.22
N GLY A 351 12.67 10.95 -20.17
CA GLY A 351 12.93 12.39 -20.29
C GLY A 351 14.33 12.68 -20.84
N ARG A 352 15.36 11.93 -20.38
CA ARG A 352 16.72 12.03 -20.93
C ARG A 352 16.82 11.62 -22.39
N LEU A 353 16.15 10.53 -22.79
CA LEU A 353 16.16 10.07 -24.19
C LEU A 353 15.52 11.10 -25.11
N ILE A 354 14.41 11.71 -24.70
CA ILE A 354 13.74 12.78 -25.45
C ILE A 354 14.67 13.99 -25.57
N LEU A 355 15.29 14.45 -24.47
CA LEU A 355 16.20 15.61 -24.49
C LEU A 355 17.44 15.40 -25.37
N GLN A 356 17.98 14.17 -25.42
CA GLN A 356 19.21 13.88 -26.17
C GLN A 356 18.99 13.65 -27.66
N HIS A 357 17.82 13.12 -28.06
CA HIS A 357 17.60 12.62 -29.42
C HIS A 357 16.49 13.33 -30.17
N CYS A 358 15.67 14.14 -29.51
CA CYS A 358 14.63 14.91 -30.21
C CYS A 358 15.24 16.07 -31.01
N PRO A 359 14.86 16.26 -32.28
CA PRO A 359 15.37 17.37 -33.10
C PRO A 359 15.01 18.74 -32.51
N ILE A 360 15.96 19.66 -32.55
CA ILE A 360 15.91 21.01 -31.93
C ILE A 360 14.69 21.82 -32.41
N THR A 361 14.25 21.62 -33.66
CA THR A 361 13.07 22.29 -34.24
C THR A 361 11.74 21.79 -33.68
N LEU A 362 11.67 20.55 -33.21
CA LEU A 362 10.51 20.04 -32.48
C LEU A 362 10.60 20.51 -31.01
N LEU A 363 11.82 20.51 -30.46
CA LEU A 363 12.10 21.00 -29.11
C LEU A 363 11.63 22.47 -28.94
N ALA A 364 11.91 23.36 -29.91
CA ALA A 364 11.44 24.75 -29.92
C ALA A 364 9.91 24.93 -30.03
N TYR A 365 9.17 23.90 -30.45
CA TYR A 365 7.70 23.89 -30.43
C TYR A 365 7.14 23.32 -29.12
N LEU A 366 7.86 22.37 -28.51
CA LEU A 366 7.56 21.79 -27.20
C LEU A 366 8.05 22.64 -26.01
N THR A 367 8.50 23.90 -26.22
CA THR A 367 9.17 24.74 -25.20
C THR A 367 8.49 24.78 -23.81
N PRO A 368 7.17 25.02 -23.67
CA PRO A 368 6.52 24.95 -22.35
C PRO A 368 6.43 23.53 -21.77
N ARG A 369 6.50 22.50 -22.62
CA ARG A 369 6.49 21.08 -22.25
C ARG A 369 7.88 20.59 -21.82
N ILE A 370 8.93 21.23 -22.33
CA ILE A 370 10.32 20.90 -22.01
C ILE A 370 10.71 21.37 -20.63
N GLU A 371 10.17 22.48 -20.11
CA GLU A 371 10.40 22.87 -18.70
C GLU A 371 9.98 21.74 -17.75
N ARG A 372 8.85 21.07 -17.99
CA ARG A 372 8.45 19.86 -17.26
C ARG A 372 9.37 18.66 -17.51
N ILE A 373 9.87 18.49 -18.72
CA ILE A 373 10.83 17.41 -19.06
C ILE A 373 12.19 17.68 -18.40
N MET A 374 12.60 18.95 -18.24
CA MET A 374 13.82 19.38 -17.56
C MET A 374 13.67 19.30 -16.03
N GLU A 375 12.46 19.48 -15.49
CA GLU A 375 12.08 19.12 -14.11
C GLU A 375 11.99 17.59 -13.91
N LEU A 376 13.04 16.85 -14.28
CA LEU A 376 13.14 15.38 -14.23
C LEU A 376 12.80 14.76 -12.85
N ASP A 377 12.79 15.56 -11.78
CA ASP A 377 12.46 15.14 -10.42
C ASP A 377 10.96 15.15 -10.10
N LYS A 378 10.11 15.74 -10.95
CA LYS A 378 8.67 15.89 -10.70
C LYS A 378 7.86 14.61 -10.94
N ILE A 379 8.35 13.70 -11.79
CA ILE A 379 7.75 12.36 -11.97
C ILE A 379 8.20 11.46 -10.83
N SER A 380 7.67 11.72 -9.66
CA SER A 380 7.95 10.93 -8.48
C SER A 380 6.73 10.87 -7.56
N LEU A 381 6.60 9.74 -6.88
CA LEU A 381 5.56 9.55 -5.87
C LEU A 381 6.14 9.95 -4.53
N ASN A 382 5.42 10.79 -3.79
CA ASN A 382 5.86 11.31 -2.50
C ASN A 382 4.94 10.86 -1.36
N GLY A 383 5.42 10.98 -0.13
CA GLY A 383 4.64 10.77 1.10
C GLY A 383 4.46 12.10 1.83
N LEU A 384 3.34 12.79 1.59
CA LEU A 384 2.99 14.12 2.12
C LEU A 384 4.07 15.21 1.93
N GLY A 385 5.00 15.02 0.99
CA GLY A 385 6.16 15.88 0.79
C GLY A 385 7.31 15.64 1.78
N PHE A 386 7.16 14.75 2.77
CA PHE A 386 8.25 14.39 3.70
C PHE A 386 9.36 13.59 3.01
N PHE A 387 8.99 12.72 2.08
CA PHE A 387 9.93 11.90 1.33
C PHE A 387 9.42 11.61 -0.08
N THR A 388 10.36 11.37 -0.98
CA THR A 388 10.11 10.94 -2.35
C THR A 388 10.58 9.50 -2.51
N ILE A 389 9.72 8.63 -3.02
CA ILE A 389 10.05 7.22 -3.17
C ILE A 389 10.96 7.03 -4.39
N THR A 390 12.23 6.77 -4.12
CA THR A 390 13.23 6.40 -5.12
C THR A 390 13.79 5.01 -4.81
N LYS A 391 14.54 4.42 -5.75
CA LYS A 391 15.24 3.14 -5.48
C LYS A 391 16.21 3.26 -4.29
N SER A 392 16.86 4.42 -4.14
CA SER A 392 17.73 4.71 -3.01
C SER A 392 16.96 4.81 -1.69
N PHE A 393 15.71 5.31 -1.71
CA PHE A 393 14.86 5.33 -0.53
C PHE A 393 14.53 3.91 -0.03
N ALA A 394 14.23 2.97 -0.93
CA ALA A 394 14.01 1.57 -0.56
C ALA A 394 15.22 0.96 0.18
N LEU A 395 16.44 1.25 -0.30
CA LEU A 395 17.68 0.81 0.37
C LEU A 395 17.88 1.48 1.73
N ARG A 396 17.55 2.78 1.85
CA ARG A 396 17.60 3.48 3.15
C ARG A 396 16.65 2.86 4.16
N VAL A 397 15.44 2.49 3.74
CA VAL A 397 14.46 1.81 4.61
C VAL A 397 15.04 0.49 5.12
N ILE A 398 15.63 -0.34 4.26
CA ILE A 398 16.29 -1.59 4.70
C ILE A 398 17.40 -1.30 5.72
N ASN A 399 18.25 -0.30 5.45
CA ASN A 399 19.32 0.05 6.38
C ASN A 399 18.79 0.51 7.74
N VAL A 400 17.69 1.26 7.77
CA VAL A 400 17.04 1.67 9.02
C VAL A 400 16.51 0.46 9.76
N LEU A 401 15.87 -0.49 9.08
CA LEU A 401 15.37 -1.72 9.70
C LEU A 401 16.51 -2.55 10.33
N LEU A 402 17.62 -2.72 9.61
CA LEU A 402 18.82 -3.39 10.14
C LEU A 402 19.42 -2.63 11.33
N THR A 403 19.43 -1.30 11.28
CA THR A 403 19.94 -0.48 12.39
C THR A 403 19.06 -0.62 13.63
N VAL A 404 17.73 -0.64 13.47
CA VAL A 404 16.78 -0.88 14.56
C VAL A 404 17.00 -2.26 15.18
N GLU A 405 17.20 -3.29 14.35
CA GLU A 405 17.51 -4.65 14.82
C GLU A 405 18.79 -4.66 15.66
N VAL A 406 19.89 -4.08 15.15
CA VAL A 406 21.17 -4.01 15.87
C VAL A 406 21.03 -3.23 17.18
N PHE A 407 20.31 -2.11 17.18
CA PHE A 407 20.08 -1.32 18.39
C PHE A 407 19.27 -2.09 19.44
N LEU A 408 18.21 -2.80 19.02
CA LEU A 408 17.41 -3.64 19.91
C LEU A 408 18.22 -4.82 20.47
N LEU A 409 19.10 -5.42 19.66
CA LEU A 409 20.04 -6.45 20.09
C LEU A 409 21.02 -5.93 21.14
N GLN A 410 21.64 -4.78 20.89
CA GLN A 410 22.56 -4.13 21.84
C GLN A 410 21.86 -3.75 23.14
N GLY A 411 20.65 -3.19 23.05
CA GLY A 411 19.84 -2.83 24.22
C GLY A 411 19.48 -4.02 25.11
N LYS A 412 19.31 -5.22 24.54
CA LYS A 412 19.06 -6.45 25.31
C LYS A 412 20.30 -7.15 25.85
N ILE A 413 21.49 -6.88 25.30
CA ILE A 413 22.75 -7.43 25.83
C ILE A 413 23.24 -6.60 27.04
N ILE A 414 22.88 -5.31 27.08
CA ILE A 414 23.29 -4.36 28.12
C ILE A 414 22.36 -4.39 29.34
N LEU A 415 21.13 -4.89 29.18
CA LEU A 415 20.14 -5.18 30.25
C LEU A 415 20.22 -6.64 30.65
#